data_AF-Q4PM78-F1
#
_entry.id   AF-Q4PM78-F1
#
_cell.length_a   1.000
_cell.length_b   1.000
_cell.length_c   1.000
_cell.angle_alpha   90.00
_cell.angle_beta   90.00
_cell.angle_gamma   90.00
#
_symmetry.space_group_name_H-M   'P 1'
#
loop_
_entity.id
_entity.type
_entity.pdbx_description
1 polymer ?
#
loop_
_entity_poly.entity_id
_entity_poly.type
_entity_poly.pdbx_seq_one_letter_code
_entity_poly.pdbx_strand_id
1 'polypeptide(L)' 'MSESHFDEYEHYNFDQDKFIFAGHSGKQRTKREVSEHTNHHDPNGHVRKLVTKMVNTERNRKNSGSGRP' A
#
# COMPACT_ATOMS: atom_id res chain seq x y z
N MET A 1 2.70 -26.53 19.91
CA MET A 1 3.19 -27.00 18.60
C MET A 1 4.69 -26.77 18.60
N SER A 2 5.52 -27.81 18.76
CA SER A 2 6.98 -27.66 18.75
C SER A 2 7.47 -27.47 17.32
N GLU A 3 8.55 -26.71 17.13
CA GLU A 3 9.21 -26.46 15.82
C GLU A 3 9.50 -27.74 15.02
N SER A 4 9.65 -28.88 15.69
CA SER A 4 9.90 -30.19 15.07
C SER A 4 8.75 -30.76 14.24
N HIS A 5 7.60 -30.10 14.18
CA HIS A 5 6.41 -30.54 13.43
C HIS A 5 6.18 -29.78 12.14
N PHE A 6 6.95 -28.72 11.90
CA PHE A 6 6.82 -27.92 10.68
C PHE A 6 7.84 -28.42 9.66
N ASP A 7 7.38 -28.73 8.46
CA ASP A 7 8.28 -29.04 7.36
C ASP A 7 8.87 -27.74 6.77
N GLU A 8 9.91 -27.90 5.96
CA GLU A 8 10.62 -26.77 5.34
C GLU A 8 9.68 -25.87 4.50
N TYR A 9 8.61 -26.45 3.95
CA TYR A 9 7.61 -25.72 3.19
C TYR A 9 6.66 -24.90 4.07
N GLU A 10 6.26 -25.43 5.23
CA GLU A 10 5.46 -24.70 6.20
C GLU A 10 6.23 -23.46 6.71
N HIS A 11 7.53 -23.58 6.98
CA HIS A 11 8.37 -22.44 7.37
C HIS A 11 8.44 -21.35 6.29
N TYR A 12 8.65 -21.73 5.02
CA TYR A 12 8.68 -20.78 3.91
C TYR A 12 7.36 -20.02 3.77
N ASN A 13 6.23 -20.72 3.92
CA ASN A 13 4.91 -20.10 3.82
C ASN A 13 4.70 -19.06 4.93
N PHE A 14 5.05 -19.36 6.18
CA PHE A 14 4.92 -18.40 7.29
C PHE A 14 5.81 -17.16 7.12
N ASP A 15 7.05 -17.34 6.64
CA ASP A 15 7.96 -16.24 6.39
C ASP A 15 7.49 -15.35 5.23
N GLN A 16 6.95 -15.96 4.17
CA GLN A 16 6.43 -15.21 3.02
C GLN A 16 5.10 -14.50 3.32
N ASP A 17 4.22 -15.14 4.08
CA ASP A 17 2.95 -14.57 4.54
C ASP A 17 3.17 -13.28 5.36
N LYS A 18 4.26 -13.22 6.14
CA LYS A 18 4.64 -12.00 6.87
C LYS A 18 4.87 -10.81 5.95
N PHE A 19 5.40 -11.02 4.74
CA PHE A 19 5.61 -9.94 3.77
C PHE A 19 4.34 -9.57 3.00
N ILE A 20 3.46 -10.54 2.75
CA ILE A 20 2.20 -10.35 2.02
C ILE A 20 1.13 -9.70 2.90
N PHE A 21 1.07 -10.06 4.19
CA PHE A 21 0.04 -9.61 5.13
C PHE A 21 0.53 -8.58 6.16
N ALA A 22 1.71 -7.98 5.98
CA ALA A 22 2.20 -6.89 6.84
C ALA A 22 1.27 -5.65 6.74
N GLY A 23 0.30 -5.59 7.65
CA GLY A 23 -0.87 -4.70 7.66
C GLY A 23 -0.63 -3.20 7.84
N HIS A 24 0.54 -2.65 7.49
CA HIS A 24 0.85 -1.23 7.70
C HIS A 24 1.10 -0.42 6.43
N SER A 25 1.16 -1.07 5.27
CA SER A 25 1.24 -0.40 3.98
C SER A 25 0.09 -0.92 3.13
N GLY A 26 -0.99 -0.14 2.97
CA GLY A 26 -2.20 -0.53 2.22
C GLY A 26 -1.98 -0.85 0.73
N LYS A 27 -0.73 -1.00 0.30
CA LYS A 27 -0.28 -1.37 -1.04
C LYS A 27 0.83 -2.44 -1.05
N GLN A 28 1.11 -3.09 0.09
CA GLN A 28 2.17 -4.10 0.22
C GLN A 28 3.54 -3.65 -0.30
N ARG A 29 3.83 -2.34 -0.24
CA ARG A 29 5.12 -1.81 -0.69
C ARG A 29 6.14 -1.87 0.41
N THR A 30 7.35 -2.27 0.07
CA THR A 30 8.51 -2.15 0.95
C THR A 30 8.82 -0.68 1.23
N LYS A 31 9.48 -0.38 2.36
CA LYS A 31 9.89 1.00 2.70
C LYS A 31 10.75 1.63 1.59
N ARG A 32 11.57 0.80 0.91
CA ARG A 32 12.40 1.21 -0.23
C ARG A 32 11.56 1.65 -1.42
N GLU A 33 10.60 0.83 -1.83
CA GLU A 33 9.71 1.16 -2.94
C GLU A 33 8.89 2.42 -2.65
N VAL A 34 8.45 2.64 -1.41
CA VAL A 34 7.78 3.89 -1.03
C VAL A 34 8.70 5.10 -1.24
N SER A 35 9.97 5.00 -0.83
CA SER A 35 10.95 6.07 -1.01
C SER A 35 11.25 6.35 -2.50
N GLU A 36 11.32 5.30 -3.33
CA GLU A 36 11.65 5.39 -4.76
C GLU A 36 10.44 5.72 -5.65
N HIS A 37 9.22 5.68 -5.12
CA HIS A 37 7.99 5.93 -5.90
C HIS A 37 7.12 7.03 -5.30
N THR A 38 7.58 7.71 -4.24
CA THR A 38 6.89 8.88 -3.68
C THR A 38 7.84 10.07 -3.63
N ASN A 39 7.30 11.27 -3.92
CA ASN A 39 8.01 12.55 -3.73
C ASN A 39 9.26 12.81 -4.59
N HIS A 40 9.42 12.18 -5.75
CA HIS A 40 10.40 12.62 -6.75
C HIS A 40 10.07 14.02 -7.30
N HIS A 41 11.10 14.85 -7.43
CA HIS A 41 11.00 16.17 -8.05
C HIS A 41 10.91 16.01 -9.57
N ASP A 42 9.69 16.03 -10.09
CA ASP A 42 9.41 16.13 -11.51
C ASP A 42 8.66 17.45 -11.75
N PRO A 43 9.23 18.41 -12.51
CA PRO A 43 8.61 19.71 -12.76
C PRO A 43 7.25 19.60 -13.46
N ASN A 44 7.03 18.58 -14.30
CA ASN A 44 5.73 18.29 -14.90
C ASN A 44 4.89 17.38 -13.97
N GLY A 45 5.56 16.50 -13.24
CA GLY A 45 4.95 15.59 -12.27
C GLY A 45 4.24 16.31 -11.10
N HIS A 46 4.65 17.53 -10.75
CA HIS A 46 3.92 18.35 -9.77
C HIS A 46 2.50 18.69 -10.24
N VAL A 47 2.37 19.12 -11.50
CA VAL A 47 1.07 19.42 -12.13
C VAL A 47 0.23 18.14 -12.23
N ARG A 48 0.81 17.04 -12.70
CA ARG A 48 0.12 15.74 -12.78
C ARG A 48 -0.37 15.25 -11.41
N LYS A 49 0.44 15.43 -10.35
CA LYS A 49 0.08 15.08 -8.96
C LYS A 49 -1.06 15.96 -8.44
N LEU A 50 -1.02 17.27 -8.72
CA LEU A 50 -2.08 18.20 -8.34
C LEU A 50 -3.42 17.81 -8.98
N VAL A 51 -3.44 17.58 -10.29
CA VAL A 51 -4.62 17.11 -11.02
C VAL A 51 -5.14 15.80 -10.43
N THR A 52 -4.25 14.84 -10.21
CA THR A 52 -4.62 13.54 -9.63
C THR A 52 -5.24 13.69 -8.23
N LYS A 53 -4.67 14.56 -7.38
CA LYS A 53 -5.24 14.86 -6.05
C LYS A 53 -6.63 15.47 -6.16
N MET A 54 -6.83 16.46 -7.03
CA MET A 54 -8.14 17.08 -7.25
C MET A 54 -9.18 16.03 -7.67
N VAL A 55 -8.86 15.19 -8.66
CA VAL A 55 -9.75 14.13 -9.12
C VAL A 55 -10.07 13.12 -8.02
N ASN A 56 -9.07 12.69 -7.23
CA ASN A 56 -9.29 11.75 -6.13
C ASN A 56 -10.13 12.37 -5.00
N THR A 57 -9.91 13.64 -4.66
CA THR A 57 -10.74 14.36 -3.68
C THR A 57 -12.19 14.40 -4.14
N GLU A 58 -12.45 14.73 -5.40
CA GLU A 58 -13.82 14.74 -5.94
C GLU A 58 -14.46 13.34 -5.96
N ARG A 59 -13.72 12.29 -6.38
CA ARG A 59 -14.21 10.91 -6.30
C ARG A 59 -14.50 10.49 -4.87
N ASN A 60 -13.62 10.81 -3.92
CA ASN A 60 -13.80 10.48 -2.52
C ASN A 60 -15.01 11.21 -1.95
N ARG A 61 -15.20 12.50 -2.26
CA ARG A 61 -16.39 13.28 -1.88
C ARG A 61 -17.69 12.67 -2.42
N LYS A 62 -17.69 12.20 -3.67
CA LYS A 62 -18.84 11.50 -4.27
C LYS A 62 -19.10 10.15 -3.61
N ASN A 63 -18.03 9.38 -3.34
CA ASN A 63 -18.12 8.06 -2.72
C ASN A 63 -18.48 8.14 -1.22
N SER A 64 -18.04 9.18 -0.52
CA SER A 64 -18.41 9.47 0.87
C SER A 64 -19.74 10.22 0.98
N GLY A 65 -20.34 10.60 -0.16
CA GLY A 65 -21.53 11.43 -0.29
C GLY A 65 -22.84 10.66 -0.38
N SER A 66 -22.86 9.36 -0.09
CA SER A 66 -24.08 8.61 0.22
C SER A 66 -24.28 8.41 1.73
N GLY A 67 -24.01 9.44 2.53
CA GLY A 67 -24.52 9.52 3.90
C GLY A 67 -23.61 10.22 4.90
N ARG A 68 -24.01 11.44 5.30
CA ARG A 68 -24.28 11.91 6.68
C ARG A 68 -23.99 13.41 6.85
N PRO A 69 -24.75 14.04 7.75
CA PRO A 69 -26.03 14.73 7.50
C PRO A 69 -25.90 15.99 6.62
#